data_AF-A0A1Y4HU71-F1
#
_entry.id   AF-A0A1Y4HU71-F1
#
_cell.length_a   1.000
_cell.length_b   1.000
_cell.length_c   1.000
_cell.angle_alpha   90.00
_cell.angle_beta   90.00
_cell.angle_gamma   90.00
#
_symmetry.space_group_name_H-M   'P 1'
#
loop_
_entity.id
_entity.type
_entity.pdbx_description
1 polymer ?
#
loop_
_entity_poly.entity_id
_entity_poly.type
_entity_poly.pdbx_seq_one_letter_code
_entity_poly.pdbx_strand_id
1 'polypeptide(L)'
;MAAAFTIFEKFGDVCAALNEADRKELCYAICMYGMFGEEVELPYLLKAIFISLKEDIDNSKESRARGSKGGRPRKGSPVPADSASPEPEVSESEKPGVSETAKPPVSGNAAKTESQTKPNQTKPSQTKGGRRFAPPARDEVSAYALEYAEEKRLDPGGFDAERFVDYYASNGWKVGRNAMKDWRAAVRDWVRRDCRPRKEAKRDEYSAL
;
A
#
# COMPACT_ATOMS: atom_id res chain seq x y z
N MET A 1 3.16 -20.19 -21.87
CA MET A 1 2.21 -19.42 -21.04
C MET A 1 1.37 -18.56 -21.96
N ALA A 2 0.05 -18.52 -21.80
CA ALA A 2 -0.79 -17.57 -22.53
C ALA A 2 -0.52 -16.14 -22.03
N ALA A 3 -0.46 -15.16 -22.94
CA ALA A 3 -0.39 -13.75 -22.57
C ALA A 3 -1.75 -13.29 -22.04
N ALA A 4 -1.76 -12.54 -20.94
CA ALA A 4 -2.96 -11.99 -20.33
C ALA A 4 -2.75 -10.53 -19.94
N PHE A 5 -3.75 -9.70 -20.19
CA PHE A 5 -3.81 -8.30 -19.77
C PHE A 5 -5.12 -8.04 -19.01
N THR A 6 -5.24 -6.88 -18.38
CA THR A 6 -6.45 -6.47 -17.65
C THR A 6 -7.05 -5.27 -18.34
N ILE A 7 -8.37 -5.31 -18.55
CA ILE A 7 -9.18 -4.17 -18.98
C ILE A 7 -9.88 -3.61 -17.73
N PHE A 8 -9.93 -2.28 -17.61
CA PHE A 8 -10.51 -1.58 -16.46
C PHE A 8 -11.89 -0.98 -16.79
N GLU A 9 -12.69 -0.69 -15.76
CA GLU A 9 -14.06 -0.15 -15.88
C GLU A 9 -14.17 1.06 -16.83
N LYS A 10 -13.18 1.97 -16.82
CA LYS A 10 -13.13 3.15 -17.71
C LYS A 10 -13.21 2.79 -19.21
N PHE A 11 -12.84 1.58 -19.60
CA PHE A 11 -13.02 1.11 -20.98
C PHE A 11 -14.51 0.89 -21.31
N GLY A 12 -15.28 0.37 -20.36
CA GLY A 12 -16.73 0.26 -20.47
C GLY A 12 -17.38 1.63 -20.64
N ASP A 13 -16.95 2.63 -19.84
CA ASP A 13 -17.43 4.00 -19.93
C ASP A 13 -17.13 4.64 -21.31
N VAL A 14 -15.90 4.47 -21.81
CA VAL A 14 -15.49 4.92 -23.15
C VAL A 14 -16.33 4.24 -24.24
N CYS A 15 -16.50 2.92 -24.15
CA CYS A 15 -17.33 2.19 -25.11
C CYS A 15 -18.80 2.66 -25.07
N ALA A 16 -19.36 2.92 -23.90
CA ALA A 16 -20.73 3.42 -23.77
C ALA A 16 -20.93 4.81 -24.39
N ALA A 17 -19.90 5.68 -24.32
CA ALA A 17 -19.93 7.02 -24.90
C ALA A 17 -19.73 7.07 -26.43
N LEU A 18 -19.17 6.01 -27.04
CA LEU A 18 -18.92 5.93 -28.48
C LEU A 18 -20.11 5.35 -29.25
N ASN A 19 -20.29 5.79 -30.50
CA ASN A 19 -21.21 5.19 -31.46
C ASN A 19 -20.84 3.73 -31.74
N GLU A 20 -21.78 2.91 -32.21
CA GLU A 20 -21.53 1.49 -32.49
C GLU A 20 -20.38 1.25 -33.49
N ALA A 21 -20.25 2.12 -34.51
CA ALA A 21 -19.18 2.04 -35.50
C ALA A 21 -17.79 2.36 -34.91
N ASP A 22 -17.69 3.41 -34.08
CA ASP A 22 -16.42 3.78 -33.44
C ASP A 22 -16.04 2.76 -32.34
N ARG A 23 -17.05 2.26 -31.63
CA ARG A 23 -16.92 1.29 -30.54
C ARG A 23 -16.38 -0.05 -31.04
N LYS A 24 -16.90 -0.60 -32.14
CA LYS A 24 -16.39 -1.87 -32.70
C LYS A 24 -14.93 -1.74 -33.16
N GLU A 25 -14.54 -0.60 -33.73
CA GLU A 25 -13.16 -0.35 -34.20
C GLU A 25 -12.19 -0.22 -33.03
N LEU A 26 -12.55 0.55 -31.99
CA LEU A 26 -11.74 0.66 -30.78
C LEU A 26 -11.62 -0.68 -30.04
N CYS A 27 -12.72 -1.43 -29.90
CA CYS A 27 -12.70 -2.77 -29.31
C CYS A 27 -11.79 -3.73 -30.10
N TYR A 28 -11.89 -3.73 -31.44
CA TYR A 28 -11.05 -4.56 -32.29
C TYR A 28 -9.57 -4.23 -32.13
N ALA A 29 -9.19 -2.94 -32.21
CA ALA A 29 -7.81 -2.50 -32.02
C ALA A 29 -7.24 -2.87 -30.64
N ILE A 30 -8.04 -2.77 -29.57
CA ILE A 30 -7.64 -3.17 -28.22
C ILE A 30 -7.46 -4.69 -28.09
N CYS A 31 -8.32 -5.48 -28.73
CA CYS A 31 -8.15 -6.94 -28.78
C CYS A 31 -6.88 -7.32 -29.55
N MET A 32 -6.65 -6.75 -30.73
CA MET A 32 -5.45 -7.00 -31.54
C MET A 32 -4.16 -6.64 -30.80
N TYR A 33 -4.12 -5.45 -30.20
CA TYR A 33 -2.97 -5.01 -29.42
C TYR A 33 -2.77 -5.80 -28.12
N GLY A 34 -3.88 -6.12 -27.44
CA GLY A 34 -3.89 -6.87 -26.20
C GLY A 34 -3.36 -8.29 -26.37
N MET A 35 -3.84 -8.99 -27.40
CA MET A 35 -3.57 -10.41 -27.67
C MET A 35 -2.31 -10.64 -28.50
N PHE A 36 -2.15 -9.91 -29.61
CA PHE A 36 -1.08 -10.12 -30.59
C PHE A 36 0.01 -9.05 -30.55
N GLY A 37 -0.29 -7.87 -30.00
CA GLY A 37 0.64 -6.72 -29.97
C GLY A 37 0.61 -5.88 -31.25
N GLU A 38 -0.32 -6.16 -32.16
CA GLU A 38 -0.49 -5.45 -33.43
C GLU A 38 -1.28 -4.14 -33.21
N GLU A 39 -0.82 -3.04 -33.82
CA GLU A 39 -1.53 -1.77 -33.83
C GLU A 39 -2.36 -1.65 -35.10
N VAL A 40 -3.67 -1.48 -34.93
CA VAL A 40 -4.61 -1.23 -36.03
C VAL A 40 -4.65 0.28 -36.32
N GLU A 41 -4.68 0.66 -37.59
CA GLU A 41 -4.87 2.07 -37.97
C GLU A 41 -6.27 2.55 -37.58
N LEU A 42 -6.33 3.62 -36.80
CA LEU A 42 -7.57 4.20 -36.28
C LEU A 42 -7.71 5.67 -36.70
N PRO A 43 -8.96 6.17 -36.90
CA PRO A 43 -9.23 7.60 -37.06
C PRO A 43 -8.64 8.42 -35.89
N TYR A 44 -8.27 9.68 -36.16
CA TYR A 44 -7.52 10.53 -35.21
C TYR A 44 -8.06 10.52 -33.77
N LEU A 45 -9.39 10.64 -33.60
CA LEU A 45 -10.03 10.63 -32.28
C LEU A 45 -9.91 9.26 -31.58
N LEU A 46 -10.21 8.17 -32.29
CA LEU A 46 -10.08 6.81 -31.77
C LEU A 46 -8.63 6.47 -31.46
N LYS A 47 -7.67 6.97 -32.26
CA LYS A 47 -6.23 6.80 -32.02
C LYS A 47 -5.79 7.47 -30.70
N ALA A 48 -6.28 8.67 -30.39
CA ALA A 48 -5.99 9.33 -29.11
C ALA A 48 -6.57 8.57 -27.90
N ILE A 49 -7.79 8.04 -28.04
CA ILE A 49 -8.42 7.19 -27.02
C ILE A 49 -7.63 5.88 -26.87
N PHE A 50 -7.26 5.24 -27.97
CA PHE A 50 -6.46 4.01 -27.99
C PHE A 50 -5.10 4.21 -27.31
N ILE A 51 -4.37 5.29 -27.60
CA ILE A 51 -3.09 5.60 -26.94
C ILE A 51 -3.27 5.67 -25.41
N SER A 52 -4.37 6.27 -24.94
CA SER A 52 -4.69 6.41 -23.52
C SER A 52 -5.09 5.09 -22.82
N LEU A 53 -5.52 4.09 -23.60
CA LEU A 53 -5.88 2.75 -23.12
C LEU A 53 -4.73 1.74 -23.29
N LYS A 54 -3.88 1.95 -24.30
CA LYS A 54 -2.66 1.18 -24.58
C LYS A 54 -1.73 1.19 -23.37
N GLU A 55 -1.55 2.34 -22.73
CA GLU A 55 -0.75 2.48 -21.50
C GLU A 55 -1.28 1.58 -20.36
N ASP A 56 -2.60 1.36 -20.23
CA ASP A 56 -3.14 0.43 -19.23
C ASP A 56 -2.71 -1.00 -19.51
N ILE A 57 -2.81 -1.41 -20.78
CA ILE A 57 -2.51 -2.76 -21.26
C ILE A 57 -1.02 -3.06 -21.05
N ASP A 58 -0.15 -2.09 -21.38
CA ASP A 58 1.30 -2.20 -21.22
C ASP A 58 1.71 -2.27 -19.75
N ASN A 59 1.18 -1.38 -18.90
CA ASN A 59 1.35 -1.47 -17.45
C ASN A 59 0.85 -2.81 -16.89
N SER A 60 -0.23 -3.37 -17.45
CA SER A 60 -0.80 -4.66 -17.05
C SER A 60 0.06 -5.86 -17.46
N LYS A 61 0.65 -5.83 -18.67
CA LYS A 61 1.60 -6.81 -19.18
C LYS A 61 2.92 -6.76 -18.38
N GLU A 62 3.48 -5.56 -18.19
CA GLU A 62 4.74 -5.36 -17.48
C GLU A 62 4.63 -5.71 -15.99
N SER A 63 3.53 -5.36 -15.33
CA SER A 63 3.28 -5.74 -13.93
C SER A 63 3.27 -7.26 -13.74
N ARG A 64 2.66 -8.03 -14.65
CA ARG A 64 2.72 -9.50 -14.63
C ARG A 64 4.14 -10.03 -14.90
N ALA A 65 4.87 -9.44 -15.84
CA ALA A 65 6.25 -9.83 -16.17
C ALA A 65 7.25 -9.54 -15.03
N ARG A 66 6.99 -8.49 -14.23
CA ARG A 66 7.71 -8.22 -12.97
C ARG A 66 7.28 -9.18 -11.88
N GLY A 67 5.98 -9.45 -11.74
CA GLY A 67 5.41 -10.34 -10.73
C GLY A 67 5.87 -11.80 -10.84
N SER A 68 6.10 -12.32 -12.05
CA SER A 68 6.64 -13.67 -12.25
C SER A 68 8.10 -13.82 -11.79
N LYS A 69 8.87 -12.73 -11.77
CA LYS A 69 10.24 -12.67 -11.25
C LYS A 69 10.28 -12.28 -9.77
N GLY A 70 9.29 -11.51 -9.30
CA GLY A 70 9.20 -10.90 -7.98
C GLY A 70 8.48 -11.75 -6.92
N GLY A 71 8.84 -13.02 -6.77
CA GLY A 71 8.38 -13.84 -5.66
C GLY A 71 9.29 -13.70 -4.43
N ARG A 72 8.72 -13.56 -3.23
CA ARG A 72 9.49 -13.83 -1.99
C ARG A 72 9.99 -15.27 -2.07
N PRO A 73 11.30 -15.56 -1.94
CA PRO A 73 11.79 -16.93 -1.96
C PRO A 73 11.04 -17.72 -0.88
N ARG A 74 10.50 -18.88 -1.25
CA ARG A 74 9.94 -19.82 -0.26
C ARG A 74 11.08 -20.13 0.71
N LYS A 75 10.94 -19.69 1.97
CA LYS A 75 11.92 -19.99 3.01
C LYS A 75 11.96 -21.51 3.13
N GLY A 76 13.05 -22.10 2.66
CA GLY A 76 13.20 -23.56 2.64
C GLY A 76 12.98 -24.11 4.03
N SER A 77 12.11 -25.12 4.13
CA SER A 77 12.10 -26.03 5.27
C SER A 77 13.49 -26.66 5.36
N PRO A 78 14.09 -26.83 6.55
CA PRO A 78 15.37 -27.51 6.66
C PRO A 78 15.16 -29.00 6.32
N VAL A 79 15.65 -29.42 5.16
CA VAL A 79 15.99 -30.82 4.90
C VAL A 79 17.49 -30.96 5.13
N PRO A 80 17.95 -31.86 6.00
CA PRO A 80 19.37 -32.11 6.18
C PRO A 80 19.93 -32.72 4.90
N ALA A 81 21.14 -32.31 4.54
CA ALA A 81 21.86 -32.92 3.44
C ALA A 81 22.37 -34.31 3.87
N ASP A 82 22.08 -35.33 3.08
CA ASP A 82 23.07 -36.35 2.80
C ASP A 82 22.95 -36.86 1.35
N SER A 83 24.05 -37.35 0.79
CA SER A 83 24.22 -37.45 -0.67
C SER A 83 24.17 -38.89 -1.18
N ALA A 84 23.27 -39.19 -2.12
CA ALA A 84 23.41 -40.33 -3.04
C ALA A 84 22.57 -40.15 -4.33
N SER A 85 23.22 -40.21 -5.48
CA SER A 85 22.64 -40.59 -6.78
C SER A 85 22.70 -42.14 -6.90
N PRO A 86 21.92 -42.84 -7.77
CA PRO A 86 21.46 -42.40 -9.10
C PRO A 86 20.00 -42.73 -9.49
N GLU A 87 19.57 -42.23 -10.66
CA GLU A 87 18.37 -42.64 -11.43
C GLU A 87 18.51 -44.09 -11.98
N PRO A 88 17.41 -44.84 -12.28
CA PRO A 88 16.62 -44.62 -13.51
C PRO A 88 15.09 -44.94 -13.49
N GLU A 89 14.39 -44.36 -14.48
CA GLU A 89 13.21 -44.83 -15.26
C GLU A 89 11.84 -45.25 -14.63
N VAL A 90 10.76 -44.63 -15.18
CA VAL A 90 9.43 -45.24 -15.57
C VAL A 90 8.50 -45.66 -14.39
N SER A 91 7.15 -45.58 -14.38
CA SER A 91 6.05 -45.35 -15.37
C SER A 91 4.79 -44.67 -14.74
N GLU A 92 3.99 -44.02 -15.59
CA GLU A 92 2.50 -43.91 -15.63
C GLU A 92 1.56 -43.97 -14.38
N SER A 93 0.60 -43.01 -14.36
CA SER A 93 -0.87 -43.21 -14.11
C SER A 93 -1.37 -43.58 -12.68
N GLU A 94 -2.52 -43.14 -12.13
CA GLU A 94 -3.66 -42.29 -12.57
C GLU A 94 -4.21 -41.37 -11.44
N LYS A 95 -5.19 -40.50 -11.77
CA LYS A 95 -6.23 -39.95 -10.87
C LYS A 95 -7.34 -41.01 -10.67
N PRO A 96 -8.05 -41.12 -9.53
CA PRO A 96 -9.07 -40.14 -9.08
C PRO A 96 -9.10 -40.01 -7.52
N GLY A 97 -10.09 -39.44 -6.79
CA GLY A 97 -11.42 -38.93 -7.09
C GLY A 97 -12.00 -38.07 -5.94
N VAL A 98 -13.27 -37.65 -6.05
CA VAL A 98 -13.93 -36.63 -5.22
C VAL A 98 -14.75 -37.23 -4.06
N SER A 99 -14.93 -36.48 -2.96
CA SER A 99 -16.09 -36.62 -2.07
C SER A 99 -16.47 -35.27 -1.44
N GLU A 100 -17.76 -34.91 -1.53
CA GLU A 100 -18.38 -33.78 -0.82
C GLU A 100 -18.61 -34.16 0.66
N THR A 101 -18.57 -33.26 1.66
CA THR A 101 -19.65 -32.36 2.11
C THR A 101 -19.14 -31.51 3.32
N ALA A 102 -19.81 -30.52 3.93
CA ALA A 102 -21.13 -29.88 3.79
C ALA A 102 -21.12 -28.42 4.33
N LYS A 103 -22.30 -27.79 4.39
CA LYS A 103 -22.71 -26.59 5.16
C LYS A 103 -23.89 -27.00 6.09
N PRO A 104 -24.42 -26.22 7.08
CA PRO A 104 -24.77 -24.78 7.06
C PRO A 104 -24.67 -24.09 8.47
N PRO A 105 -25.54 -23.14 8.93
CA PRO A 105 -26.12 -21.88 8.36
C PRO A 105 -25.68 -20.60 9.16
N VAL A 106 -25.50 -19.39 8.58
CA VAL A 106 -26.47 -18.30 8.22
C VAL A 106 -27.23 -17.59 9.38
N SER A 107 -26.90 -16.30 9.63
CA SER A 107 -27.78 -15.17 10.01
C SER A 107 -26.95 -13.86 10.11
N GLY A 108 -27.33 -12.65 9.69
CA GLY A 108 -28.48 -12.23 8.87
C GLY A 108 -29.11 -10.88 9.26
N ASN A 109 -28.67 -9.73 8.70
CA ASN A 109 -29.57 -8.64 8.24
C ASN A 109 -28.86 -7.52 7.42
N ALA A 110 -29.66 -6.65 6.77
CA ALA A 110 -29.24 -5.79 5.64
C ALA A 110 -29.62 -4.29 5.76
N ALA A 111 -28.87 -3.43 5.03
CA ALA A 111 -29.29 -2.20 4.30
C ALA A 111 -28.01 -1.45 3.81
N LYS A 112 -27.80 -1.16 2.52
CA LYS A 112 -28.27 0.04 1.76
C LYS A 112 -28.06 1.36 2.52
N THR A 113 -27.39 2.41 2.03
CA THR A 113 -26.72 2.71 0.74
C THR A 113 -25.63 3.79 1.06
N GLU A 114 -24.74 4.31 0.20
CA GLU A 114 -24.60 4.41 -1.27
C GLU A 114 -23.16 4.07 -1.72
N SER A 115 -22.89 4.15 -3.04
CA SER A 115 -21.54 4.10 -3.63
C SER A 115 -21.28 5.37 -4.46
N GLN A 116 -20.46 6.30 -3.95
CA GLN A 116 -19.91 7.37 -4.78
C GLN A 116 -18.69 6.85 -5.56
N THR A 117 -18.94 6.29 -6.74
CA THR A 117 -17.92 5.95 -7.73
C THR A 117 -17.26 7.22 -8.28
N LYS A 118 -16.02 7.50 -7.85
CA LYS A 118 -15.14 8.47 -8.52
C LYS A 118 -14.23 7.71 -9.50
N PRO A 119 -13.98 8.25 -10.70
CA PRO A 119 -13.47 7.47 -11.83
C PRO A 119 -12.02 6.99 -11.60
N ASN A 120 -11.77 5.73 -11.94
CA ASN A 120 -10.44 5.14 -11.96
C ASN A 120 -9.66 5.66 -13.19
N GLN A 121 -9.13 6.88 -13.10
CA GLN A 121 -8.02 7.28 -13.94
C GLN A 121 -6.79 6.45 -13.56
N THR A 122 -6.33 5.61 -14.47
CA THR A 122 -5.10 4.85 -14.30
C THR A 122 -3.91 5.81 -14.24
N LYS A 123 -3.49 6.12 -13.00
CA LYS A 123 -2.17 6.58 -12.59
C LYS A 123 -1.33 7.37 -13.64
N PRO A 124 -1.21 8.70 -13.49
CA PRO A 124 0.15 9.26 -13.49
C PRO A 124 0.99 8.51 -12.43
N SER A 125 2.32 8.54 -12.53
CA SER A 125 3.24 7.91 -11.56
C SER A 125 3.16 8.52 -10.14
N GLN A 126 2.05 8.23 -9.48
CA GLN A 126 1.83 8.33 -8.06
C GLN A 126 2.07 6.93 -7.55
N THR A 127 3.30 6.68 -7.09
CA THR A 127 3.39 5.89 -5.87
C THR A 127 2.43 6.53 -4.87
N LYS A 128 1.31 5.85 -4.55
CA LYS A 128 0.68 5.97 -3.23
C LYS A 128 1.66 5.43 -2.20
N GLY A 129 2.82 6.09 -2.08
CA GLY A 129 3.58 6.10 -0.86
C GLY A 129 2.69 6.86 0.11
N GLY A 130 1.87 6.11 0.86
CA GLY A 130 1.16 6.66 2.01
C GLY A 130 2.19 7.44 2.82
N ARG A 131 1.91 8.75 2.98
CA ARG A 131 2.89 9.83 3.26
C ARG A 131 4.22 9.26 3.75
N ARG A 132 5.22 9.17 2.87
CA ARG A 132 6.55 8.69 3.25
C ARG A 132 6.95 9.45 4.49
N PHE A 133 7.28 8.72 5.57
CA PHE A 133 7.55 9.33 6.86
C PHE A 133 8.61 10.42 6.67
N ALA A 134 8.21 11.67 6.91
CA ALA A 134 9.09 12.82 6.84
C ALA A 134 9.71 12.99 8.22
N PRO A 135 11.05 12.96 8.36
CA PRO A 135 11.72 13.36 9.58
C PRO A 135 11.25 14.78 9.98
N PRO A 136 10.72 14.98 11.19
CA PRO A 136 10.39 16.32 11.66
C PRO A 136 11.67 17.15 11.85
N ALA A 137 11.52 18.48 11.76
CA ALA A 137 12.57 19.39 12.18
C ALA A 137 12.67 19.40 13.73
N ARG A 138 13.86 19.64 14.28
CA ARG A 138 14.06 19.75 15.74
C ARG A 138 13.13 20.77 16.40
N ASP A 139 12.87 21.87 15.70
CA ASP A 139 12.05 22.99 16.17
C ASP A 139 10.55 22.60 16.22
N GLU A 140 10.09 21.73 15.30
CA GLU A 140 8.75 21.15 15.34
C GLU A 140 8.59 20.16 16.51
N VAL A 141 9.65 19.37 16.78
CA VAL A 141 9.70 18.43 17.91
C VAL A 141 9.64 19.17 19.24
N SER A 142 10.43 20.24 19.41
CA SER A 142 10.43 21.03 20.64
C SER A 142 9.11 21.77 20.86
N ALA A 143 8.55 22.42 19.85
CA ALA A 143 7.24 23.08 19.93
C ALA A 143 6.13 22.10 20.36
N TYR A 144 6.03 20.95 19.70
CA TYR A 144 5.02 19.93 20.03
C TYR A 144 5.23 19.30 21.42
N ALA A 145 6.48 19.15 21.87
CA ALA A 145 6.78 18.67 23.21
C ALA A 145 6.37 19.68 24.30
N LEU A 146 6.57 20.98 24.06
CA LEU A 146 6.13 22.06 24.96
C LEU A 146 4.60 22.10 25.07
N GLU A 147 3.89 22.11 23.93
CA GLU A 147 2.41 22.06 23.89
C GLU A 147 1.87 20.88 24.72
N TYR A 148 2.42 19.69 24.53
CA TYR A 148 1.99 18.50 25.26
C TYR A 148 2.39 18.50 26.75
N ALA A 149 3.54 19.09 27.09
CA ALA A 149 3.95 19.24 28.48
C ALA A 149 3.03 20.21 29.23
N GLU A 150 2.63 21.33 28.62
CA GLU A 150 1.65 22.26 29.18
C GLU A 150 0.27 21.59 29.35
N GLU A 151 -0.22 20.89 28.31
CA GLU A 151 -1.49 20.15 28.34
C GLU A 151 -1.55 19.14 29.50
N LYS A 152 -0.40 18.53 29.85
CA LYS A 152 -0.28 17.53 30.92
C LYS A 152 0.30 18.07 32.24
N ARG A 153 0.52 19.38 32.36
CA ARG A 153 1.17 20.03 33.52
C ARG A 153 2.49 19.37 33.93
N LEU A 154 3.26 18.93 32.94
CA LEU A 154 4.61 18.42 33.10
C LEU A 154 5.60 19.59 33.03
N ASP A 155 6.76 19.43 33.67
CA ASP A 155 7.89 20.33 33.52
C ASP A 155 8.71 19.92 32.28
N PRO A 156 8.74 20.71 31.19
CA PRO A 156 9.41 20.34 29.96
C PRO A 156 10.94 20.26 30.08
N GLY A 157 11.55 20.73 31.19
CA GLY A 157 13.00 20.68 31.39
C GLY A 157 13.63 19.28 31.41
N GLY A 158 12.83 18.22 31.42
CA GLY A 158 13.30 16.84 31.23
C GLY A 158 13.39 16.36 29.76
N PHE A 159 12.77 17.07 28.81
CA PHE A 159 12.73 16.66 27.40
C PHE A 159 13.76 17.43 26.57
N ASP A 160 14.61 16.67 25.88
CA ASP A 160 15.60 17.19 24.94
C ASP A 160 15.22 16.77 23.50
N ALA A 161 14.98 17.78 22.65
CA ALA A 161 14.58 17.61 21.26
C ALA A 161 15.73 17.15 20.35
N GLU A 162 16.99 17.52 20.63
CA GLU A 162 18.13 17.09 19.83
C GLU A 162 18.39 15.59 20.06
N ARG A 163 18.44 15.18 21.34
CA ARG A 163 18.52 13.76 21.73
C ARG A 163 17.38 12.91 21.17
N PHE A 164 16.16 13.44 21.05
CA PHE A 164 15.05 12.75 20.40
C PHE A 164 15.31 12.53 18.90
N VAL A 165 15.70 13.58 18.17
CA VAL A 165 15.94 13.52 16.73
C VAL A 165 17.12 12.61 16.41
N ASP A 166 18.24 12.72 17.12
CA ASP A 166 19.44 11.90 16.89
C ASP A 166 19.19 10.41 17.14
N TYR A 167 18.41 10.07 18.19
CA TYR A 167 18.03 8.70 18.48
C TYR A 167 17.23 8.05 17.34
N TYR A 168 16.26 8.77 16.75
CA TYR A 168 15.47 8.24 15.65
C TYR A 168 16.13 8.38 14.28
N ALA A 169 16.98 9.39 14.06
CA ALA A 169 17.79 9.50 12.86
C ALA A 169 18.76 8.31 12.75
N SER A 170 19.50 7.99 13.82
CA SER A 170 20.46 6.88 13.85
C SER A 170 19.81 5.49 13.71
N ASN A 171 18.57 5.29 14.19
CA ASN A 171 17.86 4.01 14.03
C ASN A 171 17.07 3.88 12.71
N GLY A 172 17.05 4.92 11.88
CA GLY A 172 16.33 4.97 10.61
C GLY A 172 14.81 5.12 10.79
N TRP A 173 14.39 5.91 11.77
CA TRP A 173 13.00 6.21 12.15
C TRP A 173 12.16 4.96 12.39
N LYS A 174 12.60 4.13 13.34
CA LYS A 174 11.95 2.87 13.74
C LYS A 174 11.47 2.90 15.19
N VAL A 175 10.38 2.20 15.44
CA VAL A 175 9.86 1.89 16.78
C VAL A 175 9.83 0.37 16.91
N GLY A 176 10.80 -0.16 17.65
CA GLY A 176 11.06 -1.60 17.69
C GLY A 176 11.42 -2.13 16.30
N ARG A 177 10.70 -3.17 15.84
CA ARG A 177 10.94 -3.80 14.53
C ARG A 177 10.37 -3.02 13.33
N ASN A 178 9.42 -2.12 13.57
CA ASN A 178 8.64 -1.46 12.51
C ASN A 178 9.11 -0.02 12.28
N ALA A 179 8.91 0.50 11.06
CA ALA A 179 9.08 1.92 10.79
C ALA A 179 8.06 2.77 11.58
N MET A 180 8.49 3.94 12.03
CA MET A 180 7.65 4.93 12.70
C MET A 180 6.59 5.45 11.74
N LYS A 181 5.34 5.56 12.22
CA LYS A 181 4.21 6.12 11.46
C LYS A 181 3.88 7.55 11.87
N ASP A 182 4.06 7.86 13.15
CA ASP A 182 3.78 9.14 13.77
C ASP A 182 4.88 9.42 14.81
N TRP A 183 5.62 10.51 14.62
CA TRP A 183 6.64 10.95 15.58
C TRP A 183 6.03 11.64 16.80
N ARG A 184 4.84 12.24 16.66
CA ARG A 184 4.12 12.89 17.77
C ARG A 184 3.69 11.88 18.82
N ALA A 185 3.35 10.65 18.42
CA ALA A 185 3.17 9.53 19.36
C ALA A 185 4.43 9.27 20.20
N ALA A 186 5.60 9.19 19.56
CA ALA A 186 6.86 8.96 20.26
C ALA A 186 7.23 10.12 21.19
N VAL A 187 7.08 11.38 20.76
CA VAL A 187 7.32 12.56 21.62
C VAL A 187 6.45 12.51 22.88
N ARG A 188 5.16 12.16 22.75
CA ARG A 188 4.25 12.03 23.91
C ARG A 188 4.72 10.97 24.91
N ASP A 189 5.30 9.86 24.45
CA ASP A 189 5.87 8.81 25.31
C ASP A 189 7.21 9.20 25.94
N TRP A 190 8.02 10.00 25.25
CA TRP A 190 9.26 10.57 25.79
C TRP A 190 8.98 11.64 26.85
N VAL A 191 8.12 12.60 26.57
CA VAL A 191 7.70 13.63 27.54
C VAL A 191 7.10 12.98 28.79
N ARG A 192 6.26 11.94 28.67
CA ARG A 192 5.73 11.20 29.83
C ARG A 192 6.77 10.42 30.65
N ARG A 193 7.95 10.12 30.09
CA ARG A 193 9.02 9.37 30.77
C ARG A 193 10.06 10.29 31.40
N ASP A 194 10.47 11.31 30.64
CA ASP A 194 11.64 12.12 30.96
C ASP A 194 11.24 13.42 31.70
N CYS A 195 10.03 13.96 31.46
CA CYS A 195 9.50 15.10 32.20
C CYS A 195 8.81 14.68 33.51
N ARG A 196 8.94 15.52 34.55
CA ARG A 196 8.31 15.31 35.85
C ARG A 196 6.99 16.10 35.97
N PRO A 197 6.04 15.69 36.83
CA PRO A 197 4.90 16.53 37.18
C PRO A 197 5.38 17.88 37.71
N ARG A 198 4.85 18.98 37.17
CA ARG A 198 5.14 20.31 37.69
C ARG A 198 4.66 20.36 39.14
N LYS A 199 5.58 20.56 40.08
CA LYS A 199 5.21 20.87 41.46
C LYS A 199 4.55 22.24 41.45
N GLU A 200 3.26 22.28 41.76
CA GLU A 200 2.59 23.53 42.11
C GLU A 200 3.30 24.07 43.36
N ALA A 201 4.03 25.18 43.19
CA ALA A 201 4.52 25.93 44.33
C ALA A 201 3.28 26.40 45.10
N LYS A 202 3.11 25.90 46.34
CA LYS A 202 2.16 26.50 47.26
C LYS A 202 2.54 27.96 47.37
N ARG A 203 1.67 28.83 46.85
CA ARG A 203 1.79 30.27 47.00
C ARG A 203 1.47 30.55 48.45
N ASP A 204 2.50 30.60 49.29
CA ASP A 204 2.36 30.86 50.72
C ASP A 204 1.76 32.26 50.90
N GLU A 205 0.46 32.28 51.16
CA GLU A 205 -0.39 33.48 51.20
C GLU A 205 -0.18 34.29 52.52
N TYR A 206 0.98 34.13 53.15
CA TYR A 206 1.35 34.65 54.46
C TYR A 206 2.56 35.60 54.44
N SER A 207 2.96 36.07 53.25
CA SER A 207 3.96 37.15 53.07
C SER A 207 3.32 38.54 52.93
N ALA A 208 2.01 38.65 53.15
CA ALA A 208 1.25 39.88 52.91
C ALA A 208 0.14 40.11 53.95
N LEU A 209 0.46 39.93 55.24
CA LEU A 209 -0.15 40.55 56.43
C LEU A 209 0.76 40.34 57.66
#